data_AF-A0A2G3L6C7-F1
#
_entry.id   AF-A0A2G3L6C7-F1
#
_cell.length_a   1.000
_cell.length_b   1.000
_cell.length_c   1.000
_cell.angle_alpha   90.00
_cell.angle_beta   90.00
_cell.angle_gamma   90.00
#
_symmetry.space_group_name_H-M   'P 1'
#
loop_
_entity.id
_entity.type
_entity.pdbx_description
1 polymer ?
#
loop_
_entity_poly.entity_id
_entity_poly.type
_entity_poly.pdbx_seq_one_letter_code
_entity_poly.pdbx_strand_id
1 'polypeptide(L)'
;KLASLPEVHSLPLDHPRPAQQSFEGALLHSRLDAQVSSRLRAVCREHGATLFMGLHAALSALLSRYSGASDIVLGTPVANREQPEIAGLIGFFVNTLVLRAELTEDMSFGALLQQCRQTNLEAYANQQLPFDRLVEALQPQRSLSYSPLFQVMLSLQNNEEESGSLPGLTVSSLA
;
A
#
# COMPACT_ATOMS: atom_id res chain seq x y z
N LYS A 1 -4.12 14.63 8.53
CA LYS A 1 -4.23 14.09 7.13
C LYS A 1 -5.38 13.10 6.92
N LEU A 2 -5.77 12.32 7.93
CA LEU A 2 -6.78 11.25 7.77
C LEU A 2 -8.21 11.66 8.17
N ALA A 3 -8.47 12.96 8.31
CA ALA A 3 -9.84 13.44 8.51
C ALA A 3 -10.59 13.41 7.17
N SER A 4 -11.89 13.12 7.21
CA SER A 4 -12.78 13.14 6.05
C SER A 4 -12.34 12.22 4.91
N LEU A 5 -11.80 11.04 5.25
CA LEU A 5 -11.52 10.02 4.24
C LEU A 5 -12.82 9.58 3.55
N PRO A 6 -12.77 9.24 2.25
CA PRO A 6 -13.89 8.57 1.61
C PRO A 6 -14.20 7.25 2.31
N GLU A 7 -15.47 6.95 2.51
CA GLU A 7 -15.89 5.69 3.16
C GLU A 7 -15.53 4.46 2.32
N VAL A 8 -15.66 4.59 1.00
CA VAL A 8 -15.38 3.55 0.02
C VAL A 8 -14.78 4.16 -1.25
N HIS A 9 -13.86 3.45 -1.89
CA HIS A 9 -13.35 3.83 -3.21
C HIS A 9 -14.45 3.91 -4.27
N SER A 10 -14.29 4.84 -5.22
CA SER A 10 -15.22 5.04 -6.34
C SER A 10 -14.85 4.25 -7.61
N LEU A 11 -14.15 3.11 -7.47
CA LEU A 11 -13.81 2.31 -8.65
C LEU A 11 -15.09 1.71 -9.26
N PRO A 12 -15.22 1.68 -10.60
CA PRO A 12 -16.29 0.93 -11.23
C PRO A 12 -16.18 -0.55 -10.88
N LEU A 13 -17.31 -1.16 -10.54
CA LEU A 13 -17.39 -2.59 -10.20
C LEU A 13 -18.22 -3.31 -11.27
N ASP A 14 -17.78 -4.52 -11.64
CA ASP A 14 -18.51 -5.35 -12.61
C ASP A 14 -19.83 -5.91 -12.03
N HIS A 15 -19.91 -6.02 -10.70
CA HIS A 15 -21.08 -6.51 -9.96
C HIS A 15 -21.42 -5.60 -8.79
N PRO A 16 -22.70 -5.57 -8.34
CA PRO A 16 -23.08 -4.88 -7.12
C PRO A 16 -22.29 -5.40 -5.92
N ARG A 17 -21.81 -4.48 -5.07
CA ARG A 17 -21.13 -4.84 -3.83
C ARG A 17 -22.09 -5.60 -2.90
N PRO A 18 -21.71 -6.77 -2.36
CA PRO A 18 -22.57 -7.51 -1.43
C PRO A 18 -22.68 -6.80 -0.08
N ALA A 19 -23.80 -6.98 0.62
CA ALA A 19 -24.02 -6.40 1.95
C ALA A 19 -23.02 -6.90 3.00
N GLN A 20 -22.49 -8.11 2.82
CA GLN A 20 -21.43 -8.69 3.64
C GLN A 20 -20.29 -9.15 2.73
N GLN A 21 -19.05 -8.85 3.11
CA GLN A 21 -17.85 -9.25 2.37
C GLN A 21 -17.74 -10.78 2.32
N SER A 22 -17.59 -11.35 1.11
CA SER A 22 -17.49 -12.80 0.90
C SER A 22 -16.07 -13.36 1.09
N PHE A 23 -15.05 -12.49 1.05
CA PHE A 23 -13.63 -12.86 1.04
C PHE A 23 -13.18 -13.75 -0.14
N GLU A 24 -14.06 -14.00 -1.10
CA GLU A 24 -13.70 -14.66 -2.35
C GLU A 24 -12.80 -13.73 -3.19
N GLY A 25 -11.73 -14.29 -3.76
CA GLY A 25 -10.75 -13.53 -4.53
C GLY A 25 -10.02 -14.40 -5.54
N ALA A 26 -9.33 -13.72 -6.46
CA ALA A 26 -8.48 -14.34 -7.47
C ALA A 26 -7.14 -13.59 -7.53
N LEU A 27 -6.10 -14.26 -8.04
CA LEU A 27 -4.79 -13.66 -8.24
C LEU A 27 -4.51 -13.52 -9.73
N LEU A 28 -4.10 -12.32 -10.14
CA LEU A 28 -3.60 -12.04 -11.47
C LEU A 28 -2.14 -11.62 -11.38
N HIS A 29 -1.29 -12.31 -12.13
CA HIS A 29 0.12 -12.00 -12.22
C HIS A 29 0.42 -11.27 -13.53
N SER A 30 1.16 -10.17 -13.42
CA SER A 30 1.71 -9.47 -14.56
C SER A 30 3.13 -9.03 -14.25
N ARG A 31 3.97 -8.94 -15.29
CA ARG A 31 5.36 -8.51 -15.17
C ARG A 31 5.53 -7.16 -15.82
N LEU A 32 6.10 -6.22 -15.07
CA LEU A 32 6.57 -4.96 -15.64
C LEU A 32 7.86 -5.20 -16.42
N ASP A 33 7.96 -4.61 -17.60
CA ASP A 33 9.16 -4.65 -18.41
C ASP A 33 10.37 -4.07 -17.64
N ALA A 34 11.53 -4.70 -17.76
CA ALA A 34 12.75 -4.28 -17.08
C ALA A 34 13.15 -2.83 -17.38
N GLN A 35 12.93 -2.36 -18.62
CA GLN A 35 13.16 -0.98 -19.02
C GLN A 35 12.19 -0.03 -18.28
N VAL A 36 10.92 -0.41 -18.15
CA VAL A 36 9.92 0.39 -17.41
C VAL A 36 10.30 0.47 -15.93
N SER A 37 10.64 -0.66 -15.29
CA SER A 37 11.07 -0.68 -13.89
C SER A 37 12.36 0.12 -13.66
N SER A 38 13.33 0.04 -14.57
CA SER A 38 14.57 0.80 -14.49
C SER A 38 14.32 2.32 -14.57
N ARG A 39 13.48 2.75 -15.52
CA ARG A 39 13.08 4.16 -15.66
C ARG A 39 12.32 4.67 -14.44
N LEU A 40 11.41 3.88 -13.88
CA LEU A 40 10.70 4.27 -12.65
C LEU A 40 11.67 4.46 -11.48
N ARG A 41 12.65 3.56 -11.30
CA ARG A 41 13.70 3.70 -10.27
C ARG A 41 14.54 4.96 -10.49
N ALA A 42 14.88 5.31 -11.73
CA ALA A 42 15.61 6.52 -12.05
C ALA A 42 14.82 7.78 -11.66
N VAL A 43 13.53 7.86 -12.03
CA VAL A 43 12.64 8.96 -11.64
C VAL A 43 12.53 9.06 -10.11
N CYS A 44 12.35 7.93 -9.41
CA CYS A 44 12.29 7.93 -7.95
C CYS A 44 13.57 8.53 -7.34
N ARG A 45 14.75 8.14 -7.86
CA ARG A 45 16.04 8.64 -7.39
C ARG A 45 16.22 10.13 -7.65
N GLU A 46 15.84 10.62 -8.83
CA GLU A 46 15.87 12.06 -9.16
C GLU A 46 15.03 12.91 -8.20
N HIS A 47 13.96 12.31 -7.67
CA HIS A 47 13.06 12.93 -6.69
C HIS A 47 13.37 12.59 -5.23
N GLY A 48 14.47 11.89 -4.93
CA GLY A 48 14.81 11.47 -3.56
C GLY A 48 13.75 10.58 -2.89
N ALA A 49 13.01 9.82 -3.70
CA ALA A 49 11.94 8.91 -3.27
C ALA A 49 12.40 7.44 -3.40
N THR A 50 11.84 6.55 -2.58
CA THR A 50 12.04 5.11 -2.71
C THR A 50 11.18 4.54 -3.84
N LEU A 51 11.49 3.32 -4.30
CA LEU A 51 10.64 2.62 -5.28
C LEU A 51 9.20 2.46 -4.76
N PHE A 52 9.02 2.14 -3.48
CA PHE A 52 7.70 2.02 -2.88
C PHE A 52 6.89 3.32 -3.01
N MET A 53 7.50 4.47 -2.70
CA MET A 53 6.85 5.78 -2.85
C MET A 53 6.47 6.07 -4.32
N GLY A 54 7.32 5.65 -5.27
CA GLY A 54 7.02 5.67 -6.69
C GLY A 54 5.82 4.82 -7.09
N LEU A 55 5.75 3.59 -6.58
CA LEU A 55 4.63 2.68 -6.81
C LEU A 55 3.33 3.18 -6.16
N HIS A 56 3.42 3.78 -4.97
CA HIS A 56 2.29 4.45 -4.32
C HIS A 56 1.75 5.56 -5.24
N ALA A 57 2.61 6.46 -5.73
CA ALA A 57 2.19 7.52 -6.65
C ALA A 57 1.59 6.96 -7.96
N ALA A 58 2.22 5.94 -8.54
CA ALA A 58 1.74 5.32 -9.78
C ALA A 58 0.38 4.63 -9.61
N LEU A 59 0.19 3.89 -8.51
CA LEU A 59 -1.09 3.24 -8.20
C LEU A 59 -2.17 4.28 -7.90
N SER A 60 -1.88 5.33 -7.13
CA SER A 60 -2.85 6.39 -6.86
C SER A 60 -3.28 7.10 -8.15
N ALA A 61 -2.35 7.39 -9.06
CA ALA A 61 -2.68 7.95 -10.37
C ALA A 61 -3.55 6.99 -11.21
N LEU A 62 -3.25 5.69 -11.19
CA LEU A 62 -4.04 4.68 -11.89
C LEU A 62 -5.47 4.63 -11.33
N LEU A 63 -5.63 4.51 -10.01
CA LEU A 63 -6.94 4.41 -9.37
C LEU A 63 -7.75 5.69 -9.57
N SER A 64 -7.11 6.86 -9.50
CA SER A 64 -7.76 8.14 -9.79
C SER A 64 -8.33 8.17 -11.22
N ARG A 65 -7.55 7.72 -12.21
CA ARG A 65 -8.02 7.66 -13.61
C ARG A 65 -9.18 6.69 -13.83
N TYR A 66 -9.21 5.56 -13.13
CA TYR A 66 -10.28 4.57 -13.27
C TYR A 66 -11.55 4.94 -12.50
N SER A 67 -11.41 5.59 -11.35
CA SER A 67 -12.54 5.96 -10.47
C SER A 67 -13.09 7.37 -10.72
N GLY A 68 -12.32 8.24 -11.38
CA GLY A 68 -12.62 9.68 -11.45
C GLY A 68 -12.44 10.41 -10.12
N ALA A 69 -11.97 9.74 -9.06
CA ALA A 69 -11.75 10.34 -7.76
C ALA A 69 -10.38 11.02 -7.67
N SER A 70 -10.33 12.17 -7.00
CA SER A 70 -9.09 12.90 -6.68
C SER A 70 -8.51 12.51 -5.32
N ASP A 71 -9.28 11.88 -4.44
CA ASP A 71 -8.83 11.48 -3.10
C ASP A 71 -8.68 9.95 -3.02
N ILE A 72 -7.44 9.48 -3.01
CA ILE A 72 -7.10 8.06 -3.06
C ILE A 72 -6.48 7.63 -1.74
N VAL A 73 -7.00 6.55 -1.16
CA VAL A 73 -6.55 6.00 0.12
C VAL A 73 -6.09 4.56 -0.06
N LEU A 74 -4.84 4.29 0.32
CA LEU A 74 -4.24 2.97 0.30
C LEU A 74 -3.87 2.51 1.71
N GLY A 75 -3.98 1.22 1.97
CA GLY A 75 -3.31 0.57 3.09
C GLY A 75 -1.93 0.07 2.68
N THR A 76 -0.97 0.07 3.61
CA THR A 76 0.30 -0.66 3.45
C THR A 76 0.65 -1.42 4.72
N PRO A 77 1.02 -2.71 4.63
CA PRO A 77 1.57 -3.41 5.77
C PRO A 77 3.01 -2.92 6.04
N VAL A 78 3.38 -2.86 7.31
CA VAL A 78 4.75 -2.63 7.78
C VAL A 78 5.13 -3.69 8.80
N ALA A 79 6.37 -4.15 8.78
CA ALA A 79 6.84 -5.21 9.68
C ALA A 79 6.80 -4.79 11.16
N ASN A 80 6.97 -3.48 11.44
CA ASN A 80 6.99 -2.89 12.79
C ASN A 80 8.01 -3.58 13.72
N ARG A 81 9.21 -3.84 13.18
CA ARG A 81 10.33 -4.52 13.86
C ARG A 81 11.57 -3.63 13.97
N GLU A 82 11.40 -2.33 14.13
CA GLU A 82 12.53 -1.37 14.14
C GLU A 82 13.42 -1.51 15.39
N GLN A 83 12.88 -2.07 16.46
CA GLN A 83 13.60 -2.32 17.70
C GLN A 83 14.43 -3.62 17.57
N PRO A 84 15.77 -3.58 17.78
CA PRO A 84 16.62 -4.77 17.68
C PRO A 84 16.14 -5.94 18.54
N GLU A 85 15.52 -5.65 19.68
CA GLU A 85 15.04 -6.63 20.66
C GLU A 85 13.89 -7.49 20.13
N ILE A 86 13.11 -6.98 19.18
CA ILE A 86 11.94 -7.67 18.61
C ILE A 86 12.18 -8.21 17.19
N ALA A 87 13.27 -7.82 16.55
CA ALA A 87 13.55 -8.19 15.15
C ALA A 87 13.57 -9.72 14.93
N GLY A 88 14.15 -10.46 15.88
CA GLY A 88 14.27 -11.92 15.86
C GLY A 88 13.12 -12.68 16.54
N LEU A 89 12.11 -11.99 17.07
CA LEU A 89 11.03 -12.65 17.81
C LEU A 89 9.97 -13.23 16.86
N ILE A 90 9.47 -14.41 17.25
CA ILE A 90 8.29 -15.01 16.62
C ILE A 90 7.05 -14.38 17.25
N GLY A 91 6.25 -13.67 16.45
CA GLY A 91 5.03 -13.00 16.91
C GLY A 91 4.36 -12.15 15.82
N PHE A 92 3.14 -11.70 16.09
CA PHE A 92 2.37 -10.83 15.21
C PHE A 92 2.74 -9.36 15.46
N PHE A 93 3.71 -8.86 14.70
CA PHE A 93 4.19 -7.48 14.79
C PHE A 93 3.62 -6.57 13.70
N VAL A 94 3.12 -7.15 12.60
CA VAL A 94 2.67 -6.38 11.42
C VAL A 94 1.65 -5.33 11.83
N ASN A 95 1.91 -4.08 11.44
CA ASN A 95 0.96 -2.99 11.54
C ASN A 95 0.54 -2.56 10.14
N THR A 96 -0.59 -1.84 10.02
CA THR A 96 -1.06 -1.28 8.76
C THR A 96 -1.08 0.24 8.83
N LEU A 97 -0.45 0.89 7.86
CA LEU A 97 -0.46 2.34 7.70
C LEU A 97 -1.47 2.75 6.62
N VAL A 98 -2.12 3.89 6.83
CA VAL A 98 -3.06 4.48 5.87
C VAL A 98 -2.35 5.62 5.14
N LEU A 99 -2.29 5.52 3.81
CA LEU A 99 -1.61 6.46 2.93
C LEU A 99 -2.67 7.16 2.06
N ARG A 100 -2.78 8.49 2.21
CA ARG A 100 -3.68 9.33 1.41
C ARG A 100 -2.90 10.10 0.35
N ALA A 101 -3.41 10.10 -0.87
CA ALA A 101 -2.91 10.89 -1.99
C ALA A 101 -4.06 11.72 -2.57
N GLU A 102 -3.86 13.02 -2.68
CA GLU A 102 -4.83 13.98 -3.21
C GLU A 102 -4.30 14.51 -4.55
N LEU A 103 -5.01 14.18 -5.63
CA LEU A 103 -4.67 14.52 -7.00
C LEU A 103 -5.49 15.73 -7.47
N THR A 104 -4.90 16.55 -8.33
CA THR A 104 -5.60 17.60 -9.08
C THR A 104 -5.38 17.40 -10.58
N GLU A 105 -6.25 17.93 -11.43
CA GLU A 105 -6.20 17.71 -12.88
C GLU A 105 -4.85 18.14 -13.50
N ASP A 106 -4.29 19.25 -13.03
CA ASP A 106 -3.01 19.79 -13.51
C ASP A 106 -1.78 19.26 -12.76
N MET A 107 -1.94 18.28 -11.86
CA MET A 107 -0.84 17.77 -11.05
C MET A 107 0.11 16.92 -11.91
N SER A 108 1.37 17.36 -12.01
CA SER A 108 2.42 16.53 -12.61
C SER A 108 2.70 15.28 -11.77
N PHE A 109 3.16 14.21 -12.42
CA PHE A 109 3.59 12.99 -11.70
C PHE A 109 4.70 13.28 -10.68
N GLY A 110 5.63 14.19 -10.98
CA GLY A 110 6.70 14.57 -10.05
C GLY A 110 6.14 15.22 -8.78
N ALA A 111 5.10 16.07 -8.90
CA ALA A 111 4.42 16.66 -7.76
C ALA A 111 3.68 15.61 -6.92
N LEU A 112 2.96 14.68 -7.58
CA LEU A 112 2.31 13.56 -6.91
C LEU A 112 3.33 12.68 -6.16
N LEU A 113 4.48 12.38 -6.79
CA LEU A 113 5.55 11.60 -6.16
C LEU A 113 6.11 12.29 -4.91
N GLN A 114 6.30 13.60 -4.93
CA GLN A 114 6.72 14.35 -3.74
C GLN A 114 5.66 14.32 -2.63
N GLN A 115 4.38 14.47 -2.98
CA GLN A 115 3.28 14.36 -2.02
C GLN A 115 3.23 12.96 -1.38
N CYS A 116 3.28 11.91 -2.21
CA CYS A 116 3.31 10.52 -1.76
C CYS A 116 4.53 10.22 -0.89
N ARG A 117 5.72 10.74 -1.24
CA ARG A 117 6.93 10.66 -0.41
C ARG A 117 6.70 11.29 0.96
N GLN A 118 6.19 12.52 1.01
CA GLN A 118 5.94 13.21 2.27
C GLN A 118 4.92 12.47 3.14
N THR A 119 3.82 12.00 2.55
CA THR A 119 2.82 11.17 3.24
C THR A 119 3.42 9.88 3.78
N ASN A 120 4.29 9.21 3.03
CA ASN A 120 4.97 8.00 3.49
C ASN A 120 5.87 8.27 4.69
N LEU A 121 6.70 9.30 4.63
CA LEU A 121 7.61 9.66 5.73
C LEU A 121 6.84 10.00 7.01
N GLU A 122 5.75 10.75 6.90
CA GLU A 122 4.86 11.06 8.04
C GLU A 122 4.18 9.80 8.59
N ALA A 123 3.73 8.88 7.73
CA ALA A 123 3.13 7.63 8.16
C ALA A 123 4.15 6.75 8.92
N TYR A 124 5.38 6.64 8.40
CA TYR A 124 6.46 5.90 9.07
C TYR A 124 6.84 6.52 10.42
N ALA A 125 6.88 7.84 10.51
CA ALA A 125 7.14 8.55 11.77
C ALA A 125 6.09 8.29 12.85
N ASN A 126 4.90 7.78 12.49
CA ASN A 126 3.80 7.45 13.39
C ASN A 126 3.43 5.96 13.37
N GLN A 127 4.30 5.09 12.84
CA GLN A 127 3.95 3.68 12.60
C GLN A 127 3.73 2.85 13.86
N GLN A 128 4.09 3.37 15.04
CA GLN A 128 3.84 2.71 16.32
C GLN A 128 2.37 2.79 16.75
N LEU A 129 1.55 3.66 16.12
CA LEU A 129 0.12 3.72 16.36
C LEU A 129 -0.57 2.49 15.73
N PRO A 130 -1.21 1.59 16.51
CA PRO A 130 -1.89 0.43 15.95
C PRO A 130 -3.06 0.85 15.06
N PHE A 131 -3.25 0.15 13.95
CA PHE A 131 -4.36 0.41 13.02
C PHE A 131 -5.73 0.42 13.72
N ASP A 132 -5.99 -0.52 14.64
CA ASP A 132 -7.27 -0.58 15.35
C ASP A 132 -7.53 0.65 16.22
N ARG A 133 -6.48 1.22 16.84
CA ARG A 133 -6.56 2.47 17.59
C ARG A 133 -6.86 3.67 16.69
N LEU A 134 -6.33 3.65 15.47
CA LEU A 134 -6.64 4.67 14.47
C LEU A 134 -8.11 4.59 14.03
N VAL A 135 -8.64 3.38 13.80
CA VAL A 135 -10.07 3.17 13.48
C VAL A 135 -10.95 3.62 14.65
N GLU A 136 -10.60 3.29 15.88
CA GLU A 136 -11.31 3.73 17.09
C GLU A 136 -11.35 5.26 17.21
N ALA A 137 -10.24 5.94 16.91
CA ALA A 137 -10.14 7.40 17.01
C ALA A 137 -10.89 8.12 15.89
N LEU A 138 -10.87 7.59 14.67
CA LEU A 138 -11.55 8.19 13.51
C LEU A 138 -13.03 7.86 13.43
N GLN A 139 -13.48 6.81 14.13
CA GLN A 139 -14.87 6.34 14.16
C GLN A 139 -15.56 6.34 12.78
N PRO A 140 -14.96 5.71 11.74
CA PRO A 140 -15.58 5.67 10.42
C PRO A 140 -16.90 4.90 10.48
N GLN A 141 -17.77 5.14 9.49
CA GLN A 141 -19.00 4.36 9.35
C GLN A 141 -18.66 2.86 9.27
N ARG A 142 -19.21 2.08 10.21
CA ARG A 142 -19.02 0.63 10.23
C ARG A 142 -19.84 -0.02 9.12
N SER A 143 -19.22 -0.93 8.39
CA SER A 143 -19.84 -1.68 7.30
C SER A 143 -19.39 -3.12 7.36
N LEU A 144 -20.30 -4.05 7.07
CA LEU A 144 -19.96 -5.46 6.83
C LEU A 144 -19.50 -5.71 5.40
N SER A 145 -19.66 -4.71 4.51
CA SER A 145 -19.41 -4.82 3.07
C SER A 145 -17.98 -4.44 2.65
N TYR A 146 -17.24 -3.72 3.50
CA TYR A 146 -15.88 -3.23 3.20
C TYR A 146 -15.08 -2.93 4.48
N SER A 147 -13.75 -2.97 4.36
CA SER A 147 -12.82 -2.59 5.42
C SER A 147 -12.85 -1.09 5.71
N PRO A 148 -12.68 -0.68 6.98
CA PRO A 148 -12.63 0.73 7.35
C PRO A 148 -11.36 1.41 6.80
N LEU A 149 -11.47 2.72 6.54
CA LEU A 149 -10.39 3.64 6.12
C LEU A 149 -9.81 3.42 4.71
N PHE A 150 -9.65 2.17 4.24
CA PHE A 150 -9.17 1.87 2.89
C PHE A 150 -9.70 0.51 2.42
N GLN A 151 -9.70 0.29 1.11
CA GLN A 151 -10.10 -1.00 0.50
C GLN A 151 -9.09 -1.51 -0.56
N VAL A 152 -8.05 -0.72 -0.83
CA VAL A 152 -6.94 -1.11 -1.72
C VAL A 152 -5.66 -1.12 -0.89
N MET A 153 -4.88 -2.20 -1.01
CA MET A 153 -3.62 -2.36 -0.30
C MET A 153 -2.46 -2.44 -1.30
N LEU A 154 -1.36 -1.76 -0.98
CA LEU A 154 -0.10 -1.84 -1.71
C LEU A 154 0.95 -2.49 -0.82
N SER A 155 1.59 -3.55 -1.31
CA SER A 155 2.74 -4.17 -0.66
C SER A 155 3.87 -4.30 -1.67
N LEU A 156 5.09 -3.96 -1.26
CA LEU A 156 6.31 -4.24 -2.00
C LEU A 156 7.14 -5.24 -1.20
N GLN A 157 7.24 -6.45 -1.72
CA GLN A 157 8.11 -7.48 -1.15
C GLN A 157 9.48 -7.35 -1.82
N ASN A 158 10.45 -6.88 -1.05
CA ASN A 158 11.84 -6.70 -1.47
C ASN A 158 12.83 -7.44 -0.55
N ASN A 159 12.31 -8.32 0.31
CA ASN A 159 13.13 -9.24 1.08
C ASN A 159 13.84 -10.17 0.11
N GLU A 160 15.10 -10.49 0.39
CA GLU A 160 15.77 -11.57 -0.32
C GLU A 160 14.93 -12.84 -0.12
N GLU A 161 14.58 -13.51 -1.22
CA GLU A 161 14.13 -14.89 -1.10
C GLU A 161 15.31 -15.63 -0.46
N GLU A 162 15.21 -15.91 0.84
CA GLU A 162 16.04 -16.94 1.44
C GLU A 162 15.65 -18.24 0.74
N SER A 163 16.27 -18.52 -0.40
CA SER A 163 16.42 -19.88 -0.88
C SER A 163 17.20 -20.59 0.21
N GLY A 164 16.47 -21.13 1.18
CA GLY A 164 17.02 -21.79 2.35
C GLY A 164 17.97 -22.87 1.86
N SER A 165 19.27 -22.67 2.10
CA SER A 165 20.27 -23.70 1.86
C SER A 165 20.12 -24.72 2.99
N LEU A 166 19.46 -25.83 2.70
CA LEU A 166 19.52 -27.02 3.55
C LEU A 166 20.72 -27.85 3.07
N PRO A 167 21.61 -28.32 3.98
CA PRO A 167 22.77 -29.12 3.58
C PRO A 167 22.34 -30.33 2.73
N GLY A 168 22.83 -30.39 1.48
CA GLY A 168 22.52 -31.48 0.54
C GLY A 168 21.16 -31.40 -0.17
N LEU A 169 20.42 -30.30 -0.04
CA LEU A 169 19.13 -30.12 -0.71
C LEU A 169 19.08 -28.80 -1.48
N THR A 170 18.51 -28.85 -2.69
CA THR A 170 18.18 -27.65 -3.48
C THR A 170 16.71 -27.34 -3.24
N VAL A 171 16.43 -26.19 -2.62
CA VAL A 171 15.07 -25.69 -2.41
C VAL A 171 14.71 -24.77 -3.58
N SER A 172 13.59 -25.05 -4.23
CA SER A 172 12.96 -24.17 -5.22
C SER A 172 11.54 -23.84 -4.78
N SER A 173 11.11 -22.59 -4.97
CA SER A 173 9.71 -22.21 -4.75
C SER A 173 8.77 -23.01 -5.66
N LEU A 174 7.63 -23.45 -5.14
CA LEU A 174 6.56 -24.02 -5.95
C LEU A 174 5.80 -22.87 -6.60
N ALA A 175 5.74 -22.91 -7.94
CA ALA A 175 5.02 -21.94 -8.77
C ALA A 175 3.51 -21.98 -8.54
#